data_AF-A0A5B2VBP9-F1
#
_entry.id   AF-A0A5B2VBP9-F1
#
_cell.length_a   1.000
_cell.length_b   1.000
_cell.length_c   1.000
_cell.angle_alpha   90.00
_cell.angle_beta   90.00
_cell.angle_gamma   90.00
#
_symmetry.space_group_name_H-M   'P 1'
#
loop_
_entity.id
_entity.type
_entity.pdbx_description
1 polymer ?
#
loop_
_entity_poly.entity_id
_entity_poly.type
_entity_poly.pdbx_seq_one_letter_code
_entity_poly.pdbx_strand_id
1 'polypeptide(L)'
;MSHHAELRRVIEEGEIATGLAAQRFLPRFARKLARYRELCETTRNPLARRYYAWQVERYGRLAADAEQDIARARDIRSARHGGLLPRR
;
A
#
# COMPACT_ATOMS: atom_id res chain seq x y z
N MET A 1 7.52 -30.72 -11.47
CA MET A 1 7.75 -29.26 -11.36
C MET A 1 8.96 -29.03 -10.48
N SER A 2 9.82 -28.05 -10.76
CA SER A 2 10.97 -27.78 -9.90
C SER A 2 10.51 -27.09 -8.61
N HIS A 3 11.12 -27.44 -7.48
CA HIS A 3 10.85 -26.84 -6.16
C HIS A 3 10.90 -25.30 -6.18
N HIS A 4 11.75 -24.73 -7.03
CA HIS A 4 11.89 -23.28 -7.22
C HIS A 4 10.65 -22.61 -7.84
N ALA A 5 9.97 -23.27 -8.78
CA ALA A 5 8.76 -22.74 -9.43
C ALA A 5 7.58 -22.68 -8.43
N GLU A 6 7.51 -23.64 -7.52
CA GLU A 6 6.49 -23.67 -6.48
C GLU A 6 6.71 -22.57 -5.43
N LEU A 7 7.94 -22.39 -4.94
CA LEU A 7 8.27 -21.30 -4.02
C LEU A 7 7.95 -19.91 -4.61
N ARG A 8 8.30 -19.70 -5.89
CA ARG A 8 7.97 -18.45 -6.59
C ARG A 8 6.46 -18.21 -6.63
N ARG A 9 5.67 -19.25 -6.91
CA ARG A 9 4.20 -19.16 -6.94
C ARG A 9 3.63 -18.76 -5.58
N VAL A 10 4.10 -19.38 -4.50
CA VAL A 10 3.67 -19.07 -3.12
C VAL A 10 3.99 -17.61 -2.77
N ILE A 11 5.19 -17.13 -3.11
CA ILE A 11 5.59 -15.73 -2.87
C ILE A 11 4.66 -14.78 -3.63
N GLU A 12 4.44 -15.02 -4.93
CA GLU A 12 3.57 -14.19 -5.76
C GLU A 12 2.12 -14.17 -5.26
N GLU A 13 1.59 -15.31 -4.78
CA GLU A 13 0.26 -15.38 -4.16
C GLU A 13 0.20 -14.56 -2.87
N GLY A 14 1.25 -14.60 -2.05
CA GLY A 14 1.40 -13.76 -0.86
C GLY A 14 1.39 -12.27 -1.19
N GLU A 15 2.17 -11.84 -2.18
CA GLU A 15 2.21 -10.45 -2.64
C GLU A 15 0.84 -9.97 -3.15
N ILE A 16 0.10 -10.83 -3.88
CA ILE A 16 -1.26 -10.51 -4.33
C ILE A 16 -2.22 -10.36 -3.13
N ALA A 17 -2.14 -11.26 -2.15
CA ALA A 17 -2.97 -11.19 -0.95
C ALA A 17 -2.68 -9.93 -0.12
N THR A 18 -1.41 -9.56 0.03
CA THR A 18 -0.98 -8.32 0.68
C THR A 18 -1.53 -7.09 -0.03
N GLY A 19 -1.41 -7.03 -1.36
CA GLY A 19 -1.98 -5.94 -2.15
C GLY A 19 -3.50 -5.83 -1.99
N LEU A 20 -4.24 -6.94 -1.94
CA LEU A 20 -5.70 -6.92 -1.70
C LEU A 20 -6.04 -6.41 -0.29
N ALA A 21 -5.29 -6.82 0.73
CA ALA A 21 -5.44 -6.29 2.07
C ALA A 21 -5.16 -4.77 2.08
N ALA A 22 -4.09 -4.33 1.42
CA ALA A 22 -3.73 -2.92 1.28
C ALA A 22 -4.87 -2.11 0.61
N GLN A 23 -5.51 -2.61 -0.45
CA GLN A 23 -6.68 -1.94 -1.08
C GLN A 23 -7.81 -1.70 -0.08
N ARG A 24 -8.06 -2.66 0.82
CA ARG A 24 -9.11 -2.53 1.84
C ARG A 24 -8.79 -1.49 2.90
N PHE A 25 -7.52 -1.34 3.28
CA PHE A 25 -7.11 -0.42 4.34
C PHE A 25 -6.71 0.97 3.86
N LEU A 26 -6.28 1.14 2.61
CA LEU A 26 -5.85 2.41 2.03
C LEU A 26 -6.89 3.55 2.24
N PRO A 27 -8.20 3.36 2.00
CA PRO A 27 -9.19 4.41 2.25
C PRO A 27 -9.26 4.84 3.73
N ARG A 28 -8.97 3.93 4.66
CA ARG A 28 -8.92 4.25 6.09
C ARG A 28 -7.67 5.09 6.42
N PHE A 29 -6.52 4.74 5.86
CA PHE A 29 -5.29 5.52 6.05
C PHE A 29 -5.41 6.91 5.43
N ALA A 30 -5.93 7.03 4.20
CA ALA A 30 -6.15 8.30 3.52
C ALA A 30 -7.10 9.23 4.30
N ARG A 31 -8.23 8.70 4.81
CA ARG A 31 -9.15 9.48 5.66
C ARG A 31 -8.50 9.96 6.96
N LYS A 32 -7.69 9.12 7.60
CA LYS A 32 -6.95 9.49 8.82
C LYS A 32 -5.90 10.55 8.52
N LEU A 33 -5.14 10.39 7.43
CA LEU A 33 -4.15 11.36 6.99
C LEU A 33 -4.77 12.75 6.74
N ALA A 34 -5.86 12.80 5.98
CA ALA A 34 -6.58 14.05 5.72
C ALA A 34 -7.05 14.72 7.02
N ARG A 35 -7.68 13.95 7.92
CA ARG A 35 -8.11 14.44 9.23
C ARG A 35 -6.96 15.01 10.07
N TYR A 36 -5.80 14.34 10.10
CA TYR A 36 -4.68 14.82 10.92
C TYR A 36 -3.97 16.03 10.28
N ARG A 37 -3.99 16.17 8.96
CA ARG A 37 -3.52 17.40 8.28
C ARG A 37 -4.36 18.60 8.69
N GLU A 38 -5.68 18.47 8.61
CA GLU A 38 -6.63 19.51 9.04
C GLU A 38 -6.43 19.88 10.52
N LEU A 39 -6.29 18.88 11.40
CA LEU A 39 -6.03 19.13 12.82
C LEU A 39 -4.68 19.83 13.06
N CYS A 40 -3.65 19.50 12.28
CA CYS A 40 -2.34 20.13 12.40
C CYS A 40 -2.35 21.61 12.00
N GLU A 41 -3.18 21.99 11.02
CA GLU A 41 -3.36 23.36 10.55
C GLU A 41 -4.22 24.19 11.51
N THR A 42 -5.29 23.61 12.04
CA THR A 42 -6.29 24.32 12.86
C THR A 42 -5.93 24.41 14.35
N THR A 43 -5.14 23.46 14.86
CA THR A 43 -4.84 23.40 16.30
C THR A 43 -3.85 24.47 16.71
N ARG A 44 -4.20 25.29 17.71
CA ARG A 44 -3.30 26.32 18.27
C ARG A 44 -2.33 25.78 19.33
N ASN A 45 -2.69 24.69 20.01
CA ASN A 45 -1.85 24.10 21.05
C ASN A 45 -0.59 23.45 20.43
N PRO A 46 0.62 23.87 20.80
CA PRO A 46 1.87 23.40 20.18
C PRO A 46 2.18 21.92 20.43
N LEU A 47 1.80 21.37 21.59
CA LEU A 47 2.02 19.95 21.90
C LEU A 47 1.09 19.06 21.07
N ALA A 48 -0.19 19.44 20.97
CA ALA A 48 -1.15 18.75 20.14
C ALA A 48 -0.76 18.79 18.65
N ARG A 49 -0.26 19.94 18.16
CA ARG A 49 0.29 20.06 16.80
C ARG A 49 1.44 19.10 16.54
N ARG A 50 2.41 18.98 17.46
CA ARG A 50 3.51 18.02 17.32
C ARG A 50 3.01 16.58 17.22
N TYR A 51 2.04 16.22 18.05
CA TYR A 51 1.39 14.91 17.97
C TYR A 51 0.69 14.68 16.63
N TYR A 52 -0.07 15.67 16.12
CA TYR A 52 -0.74 15.55 14.83
C TYR A 52 0.24 15.50 13.66
N ALA A 53 1.33 16.26 13.68
CA ALA A 53 2.39 16.18 12.68
C ALA A 53 2.99 14.76 12.61
N TRP A 54 3.29 14.15 13.77
CA TRP A 54 3.73 12.76 13.81
C TRP A 54 2.69 11.78 13.24
N GLN A 55 1.40 12.00 13.51
CA GLN A 55 0.34 11.19 12.92
C GLN A 55 0.25 11.36 11.40
N VAL A 56 0.43 12.58 10.89
CA VAL A 56 0.48 12.86 9.45
C VAL A 56 1.62 12.07 8.80
N GLU A 57 2.83 12.10 9.37
CA GLU A 57 3.96 11.32 8.85
C GLU A 57 3.69 9.81 8.89
N ARG A 58 3.14 9.33 10.01
CA ARG A 58 2.82 7.90 10.17
C ARG A 58 1.79 7.43 9.15
N TYR A 59 0.66 8.10 9.04
CA TYR A 59 -0.40 7.71 8.09
C TYR A 59 -0.03 8.00 6.64
N GLY A 60 0.84 8.99 6.39
CA GLY A 60 1.44 9.22 5.09
C GLY A 60 2.27 8.02 4.63
N ARG A 61 3.16 7.50 5.50
CA ARG A 61 3.92 6.28 5.21
C ARG A 61 3.03 5.07 4.99
N LEU A 62 2.07 4.81 5.88
CA LEU A 62 1.15 3.67 5.73
C LEU A 62 0.33 3.72 4.44
N ALA A 63 -0.08 4.92 3.99
CA ALA A 63 -0.76 5.08 2.72
C ALA A 63 0.17 4.80 1.53
N ALA A 64 1.39 5.33 1.57
CA ALA A 64 2.40 5.11 0.53
C ALA A 64 2.80 3.63 0.42
N ASP A 65 3.04 2.95 1.54
CA ASP A 65 3.36 1.53 1.57
C ASP A 65 2.20 0.71 0.99
N ALA A 66 0.96 1.03 1.39
CA ALA A 66 -0.23 0.37 0.83
C ALA A 66 -0.36 0.60 -0.69
N GLU A 67 -0.09 1.80 -1.20
CA GLU A 67 -0.08 2.08 -2.65
C GLU A 67 1.00 1.26 -3.38
N GLN A 68 2.18 1.11 -2.79
CA GLN A 68 3.26 0.28 -3.34
C GLN A 68 2.88 -1.20 -3.40
N ASP A 69 2.30 -1.75 -2.32
CA ASP A 69 1.83 -3.14 -2.27
C ASP A 69 0.75 -3.40 -3.32
N ILE A 70 -0.16 -2.44 -3.52
CA ILE A 70 -1.19 -2.50 -4.56
C ILE A 70 -0.56 -2.52 -5.96
N ALA A 71 0.41 -1.64 -6.22
CA ALA A 71 1.10 -1.57 -7.49
C ALA A 71 1.85 -2.88 -7.79
N ARG A 72 2.62 -3.40 -6.82
CA ARG A 72 3.33 -4.67 -6.95
C ARG A 72 2.38 -5.84 -7.23
N ALA A 73 1.27 -5.94 -6.50
CA ALA A 73 0.26 -6.97 -6.73
C ALA A 73 -0.40 -6.86 -8.12
N ARG A 74 -0.57 -5.65 -8.66
CA ARG A 74 -1.08 -5.41 -10.02
C ARG A 74 -0.06 -5.85 -11.07
N ASP A 75 1.22 -5.55 -10.87
CA ASP A 75 2.28 -5.90 -11.81
C ASP A 75 2.45 -7.43 -11.90
N ILE A 76 2.40 -8.14 -10.77
CA ILE A 76 2.42 -9.62 -10.73
C ILE A 76 1.21 -10.21 -11.46
N ARG A 77 -0.01 -9.70 -11.19
CA ARG A 77 -1.22 -10.15 -11.90
C ARG A 77 -1.11 -9.91 -13.41
N SER A 78 -0.60 -8.75 -13.81
CA SER A 78 -0.40 -8.39 -15.21
C SER A 78 0.65 -9.29 -15.87
N ALA A 79 1.73 -9.64 -15.17
CA ALA A 79 2.74 -10.58 -15.68
C ALA A 79 2.17 -12.00 -15.87
N ARG A 80 1.24 -12.43 -15.01
CA ARG A 80 0.53 -13.72 -15.16
C ARG A 80 -0.41 -13.74 -16.38
N HIS A 81 -1.09 -12.63 -16.66
CA HIS A 81 -2.04 -12.52 -17.78
C HIS A 81 -1.41 -12.04 -19.11
N GLY A 82 -0.25 -11.40 -19.05
CA GLY A 82 0.47 -10.82 -20.20
C GLY A 82 1.39 -11.79 -20.97
N GLY A 83 1.42 -13.07 -20.58
CA GLY A 83 2.19 -14.12 -21.26
C GLY A 83 1.61 -14.60 -22.60
N LEU A 84 0.56 -13.96 -23.13
CA LEU A 84 -0.11 -14.32 -24.39
C LEU A 84 -0.11 -13.18 -25.42
N LEU A 85 0.99 -12.45 -25.57
CA LEU A 85 1.26 -11.75 -26.82
C LEU A 85 2.53 -12.35 -27.44
N PRO A 86 2.43 -13.06 -28.58
CA PRO A 86 3.60 -13.51 -29.30
C PRO A 86 4.29 -12.27 -29.86
N ARG A 87 5.49 -11.97 -29.37
CA ARG A 87 6.38 -11.05 -30.09
C ARG A 87 6.85 -11.81 -31.34
N ARG A 88 6.46 -11.28 -32.50
CA ARG A 88 6.96 -11.64 -33.82
C ARG A 88 8.48 -11.61 -33.87
#